data_AF-A0A1V4XTY2-F1
#
_entry.id   AF-A0A1V4XTY2-F1
#
_cell.length_a   1.000
_cell.length_b   1.000
_cell.length_c   1.000
_cell.angle_alpha   90.00
_cell.angle_beta   90.00
_cell.angle_gamma   90.00
#
_symmetry.space_group_name_H-M   'P 1'
#
loop_
_entity.id
_entity.type
_entity.pdbx_description
1 polymer ?
#
loop_
_entity_poly.entity_id
_entity_poly.type
_entity_poly.pdbx_seq_one_letter_code
_entity_poly.pdbx_strand_id
1 'polypeptide(L)'
;MISTLLGGLLGGIFRVLPEVLKFFDAKNERSHELAMQDKAIEFQKLKGDQRIEEINAQGQQDWNVGALEAMKAAIEGQNVPSGIKWIDGFSKLMRPIITLQWVVFLYPAVIVASFVVLVQNGTPILQALPIVFGEPEKALVSGILNFWFLGRVFDRVK
;
A
#
# COMPACT_ATOMS: atom_id res chain seq x y z
N MET A 1 -63.10 0.67 -60.97
CA MET A 1 -63.01 1.88 -60.12
C MET A 1 -62.22 1.60 -58.84
N ILE A 2 -62.56 0.58 -58.04
CA ILE A 2 -61.84 0.23 -56.79
C ILE A 2 -60.42 -0.32 -57.05
N SER A 3 -60.24 -1.14 -58.09
CA SER A 3 -58.94 -1.71 -58.48
C SER A 3 -57.90 -0.68 -58.95
N THR A 4 -58.34 0.38 -59.64
CA THR A 4 -57.47 1.46 -60.13
C THR A 4 -57.05 2.41 -59.00
N LEU A 5 -57.96 2.69 -58.05
CA LEU A 5 -57.65 3.43 -56.83
C LEU A 5 -56.68 2.65 -55.93
N LEU A 6 -56.88 1.34 -55.77
CA LEU A 6 -55.96 0.47 -55.03
C LEU A 6 -54.58 0.36 -55.70
N GLY A 7 -54.53 0.27 -57.04
CA GLY A 7 -53.27 0.24 -57.79
C GLY A 7 -52.45 1.52 -57.69
N GLY A 8 -53.12 2.69 -57.69
CA GLY A 8 -52.47 3.99 -57.48
C GLY A 8 -51.96 4.19 -56.05
N LEU A 9 -52.74 3.73 -55.05
CA LEU A 9 -52.35 3.75 -53.63
C LEU A 9 -51.16 2.82 -53.34
N LEU A 10 -51.19 1.61 -53.90
CA LEU A 10 -50.07 0.65 -53.82
C LEU A 10 -48.82 1.20 -54.51
N GLY A 11 -48.96 1.80 -55.69
CA GLY A 11 -47.84 2.46 -56.38
C GLY A 11 -47.23 3.63 -55.60
N GLY A 12 -48.05 4.40 -54.89
CA GLY A 12 -47.59 5.45 -53.97
C GLY A 12 -46.81 4.89 -52.76
N ILE A 13 -47.31 3.79 -52.16
CA ILE A 13 -46.66 3.09 -51.05
C ILE A 13 -45.30 2.51 -51.50
N PHE A 14 -45.23 1.88 -52.67
CA PHE A 14 -43.97 1.33 -53.21
C PHE A 14 -42.92 2.40 -53.54
N ARG A 15 -43.32 3.66 -53.76
CA ARG A 15 -42.40 4.77 -53.97
C ARG A 15 -41.80 5.31 -52.66
N VAL A 16 -42.56 5.22 -51.56
CA VAL A 16 -42.16 5.66 -50.21
C VAL A 16 -41.38 4.55 -49.46
N LEU A 17 -41.67 3.28 -49.73
CA LEU A 17 -40.97 2.12 -49.14
C LEU A 17 -39.42 2.22 -49.20
N PRO A 18 -38.80 2.50 -50.36
CA PRO A 18 -37.34 2.60 -50.44
C PRO A 18 -36.79 3.80 -49.66
N GLU A 19 -37.57 4.85 -49.48
CA GLU A 19 -37.17 6.04 -48.72
C GLU A 19 -37.25 5.79 -47.20
N VAL A 20 -38.25 5.01 -46.76
CA VAL A 20 -38.36 4.50 -45.38
C VAL A 20 -37.21 3.55 -45.05
N LEU A 21 -36.88 2.61 -45.95
CA LEU A 21 -35.75 1.69 -45.77
C LEU A 21 -34.42 2.46 -45.68
N LYS A 22 -34.20 3.45 -46.55
CA LYS A 22 -33.03 4.34 -46.47
C LYS A 22 -32.94 5.10 -45.15
N PHE A 23 -34.07 5.54 -44.59
CA PHE A 23 -34.10 6.22 -43.31
C PHE A 23 -33.72 5.26 -42.16
N PHE A 24 -34.20 4.02 -42.20
CA PHE A 24 -33.80 2.98 -41.24
C PHE A 24 -32.31 2.64 -41.35
N ASP A 25 -31.77 2.49 -42.57
CA ASP A 25 -30.34 2.25 -42.80
C ASP A 25 -29.49 3.42 -42.29
N ALA A 26 -29.84 4.67 -42.62
CA ALA A 26 -29.13 5.86 -42.14
C ALA A 26 -29.16 5.99 -40.61
N LYS A 27 -30.26 5.57 -39.96
CA LYS A 27 -30.35 5.51 -38.50
C LYS A 27 -29.45 4.42 -37.93
N ASN A 28 -29.40 3.26 -38.58
CA ASN A 28 -28.59 2.12 -38.13
C ASN A 28 -27.09 2.42 -38.26
N GLU A 29 -26.66 3.04 -39.37
CA GLU A 29 -25.29 3.48 -39.62
C GLU A 29 -24.82 4.49 -38.56
N ARG A 30 -25.64 5.51 -38.27
CA ARG A 30 -25.35 6.49 -37.20
C ARG A 30 -25.27 5.84 -35.83
N SER A 31 -26.14 4.88 -35.54
CA SER A 31 -26.09 4.13 -34.27
C SER A 31 -24.83 3.26 -34.16
N HIS A 32 -24.36 2.73 -35.29
CA HIS A 32 -23.15 1.93 -35.37
C HIS A 32 -21.90 2.80 -35.20
N GLU A 33 -21.84 3.97 -35.83
CA GLU A 33 -20.80 4.97 -35.63
C GLU A 33 -20.73 5.44 -34.16
N LEU A 34 -21.89 5.68 -33.54
CA LEU A 34 -21.98 6.04 -32.12
C LEU A 34 -21.42 4.91 -31.23
N ALA A 35 -21.82 3.66 -31.48
CA ALA A 35 -21.30 2.51 -30.74
C ALA A 35 -19.79 2.32 -30.91
N MET A 36 -19.26 2.57 -32.11
CA MET A 36 -17.82 2.55 -32.38
C MET A 36 -17.10 3.66 -31.62
N GLN A 37 -17.64 4.88 -31.61
CA GLN A 37 -17.07 6.00 -30.85
C GLN A 37 -17.10 5.74 -29.35
N ASP A 38 -18.21 5.23 -28.81
CA ASP A 38 -18.34 4.88 -27.40
C ASP A 38 -17.31 3.83 -26.99
N LYS A 39 -17.11 2.80 -27.82
CA LYS A 39 -16.07 1.78 -27.58
C LYS A 39 -14.66 2.34 -27.65
N ALA A 40 -14.39 3.27 -28.56
CA ALA A 40 -13.11 3.96 -28.63
C ALA A 40 -12.86 4.81 -27.36
N ILE A 41 -13.89 5.50 -26.86
CA ILE A 41 -13.82 6.28 -25.62
C ILE A 41 -13.60 5.35 -24.41
N GLU A 42 -14.30 4.23 -24.33
CA GLU A 42 -14.14 3.23 -23.28
C GLU A 42 -12.70 2.68 -23.26
N PHE A 43 -12.14 2.37 -24.43
CA PHE A 43 -10.76 1.92 -24.55
C PHE A 43 -9.75 3.00 -24.12
N GLN A 44 -10.00 4.27 -24.49
CA GLN A 44 -9.17 5.38 -24.04
C GLN A 44 -9.23 5.59 -22.53
N LYS A 45 -10.42 5.48 -21.92
CA LYS A 45 -10.58 5.52 -20.46
C LYS A 45 -9.80 4.41 -19.80
N LEU A 46 -9.94 3.18 -20.27
CA LEU A 46 -9.25 2.03 -19.71
C LEU A 46 -7.72 2.16 -19.82
N LYS A 47 -7.24 2.68 -20.95
CA LYS A 47 -5.82 3.01 -21.13
C LYS A 47 -5.36 4.15 -20.21
N GLY A 48 -6.20 5.15 -19.99
CA GLY A 48 -5.97 6.24 -19.05
C GLY A 48 -5.85 5.73 -17.60
N ASP A 49 -6.79 4.88 -17.19
CA ASP A 49 -6.80 4.27 -15.86
C ASP A 49 -5.55 3.41 -15.61
N GLN A 50 -5.17 2.56 -16.58
CA GLN A 50 -3.92 1.80 -16.53
C GLN A 50 -2.69 2.69 -16.41
N ARG A 51 -2.66 3.82 -17.13
CA ARG A 51 -1.54 4.76 -17.05
C ARG A 51 -1.47 5.45 -15.69
N ILE A 52 -2.60 5.77 -15.08
CA ILE A 52 -2.63 6.31 -13.71
C ILE A 52 -2.14 5.24 -12.71
N GLU A 53 -2.55 3.99 -12.85
CA GLU A 53 -2.09 2.89 -12.00
C GLU A 53 -0.57 2.70 -12.10
N GLU A 54 -0.02 2.72 -13.31
CA GLU A 54 1.43 2.65 -13.55
C GLU A 54 2.18 3.83 -12.91
N ILE A 55 1.66 5.06 -13.06
CA ILE A 55 2.25 6.25 -12.43
C ILE A 55 2.21 6.15 -10.90
N ASN A 56 1.10 5.68 -10.33
CA ASN A 56 0.97 5.52 -8.89
C ASN A 56 1.93 4.45 -8.36
N ALA A 57 2.06 3.33 -9.06
CA ALA A 57 3.01 2.27 -8.70
C ALA A 57 4.46 2.77 -8.76
N GLN A 58 4.83 3.50 -9.82
CA GLN A 58 6.15 4.12 -9.94
C GLN A 58 6.40 5.15 -8.84
N GLY A 59 5.43 6.03 -8.56
CA GLY A 59 5.53 7.03 -7.49
C GLY A 59 5.69 6.41 -6.11
N GLN A 60 4.99 5.29 -5.84
CA GLN A 60 5.17 4.54 -4.59
C GLN A 60 6.55 3.89 -4.51
N GLN A 61 7.06 3.35 -5.61
CA GLN A 61 8.41 2.79 -5.69
C GLN A 61 9.47 3.88 -5.43
N ASP A 62 9.35 5.03 -6.09
CA ASP A 62 10.28 6.15 -5.94
C ASP A 62 10.25 6.70 -4.51
N TRP A 63 9.06 6.81 -3.91
CA TRP A 63 8.93 7.21 -2.51
C TRP A 63 9.60 6.20 -1.56
N ASN A 64 9.38 4.91 -1.77
CA ASN A 64 10.01 3.86 -0.97
C ASN A 64 11.55 3.88 -1.11
N VAL A 65 12.07 4.06 -2.33
CA VAL A 65 13.51 4.15 -2.58
C VAL A 65 14.09 5.43 -1.95
N GLY A 66 13.44 6.58 -2.13
CA GLY A 66 13.86 7.84 -1.53
C GLY A 66 13.84 7.81 0.00
N ALA A 67 12.84 7.16 0.60
CA ALA A 67 12.79 6.95 2.05
C ALA A 67 13.94 6.07 2.55
N LEU A 68 14.24 4.98 1.84
CA LEU A 68 15.37 4.10 2.16
C LEU A 68 16.71 4.83 1.99
N GLU A 69 16.86 5.65 0.95
CA GLU A 69 18.06 6.45 0.71
C GLU A 69 18.24 7.52 1.79
N ALA A 70 17.16 8.20 2.18
CA ALA A 70 17.19 9.14 3.30
C ALA A 70 17.54 8.45 4.63
N MET A 71 17.00 7.26 4.89
CA MET A 71 17.39 6.46 6.07
C MET A 71 18.86 6.06 6.01
N LYS A 72 19.35 5.62 4.85
CA LYS A 72 20.76 5.28 4.65
C LYS A 72 21.66 6.49 4.89
N ALA A 73 21.34 7.64 4.31
CA ALA A 73 22.08 8.89 4.51
C ALA A 73 22.08 9.34 5.97
N ALA A 74 20.95 9.18 6.69
CA ALA A 74 20.88 9.48 8.11
C ALA A 74 21.76 8.54 8.96
N ILE A 75 21.82 7.25 8.61
CA ILE A 75 22.68 6.26 9.29
C ILE A 75 24.16 6.55 9.01
N GLU A 76 24.51 6.88 7.76
CA GLU A 76 25.87 7.25 7.38
C GLU A 76 26.31 8.54 8.08
N GLY A 77 25.43 9.55 8.14
CA GLY A 77 25.66 10.81 8.83
C GLY A 77 25.89 10.67 10.34
N GLN A 78 25.27 9.70 11.00
CA GLN A 78 25.51 9.42 12.43
C GLN A 78 26.95 8.99 12.75
N ASN A 79 27.69 8.47 11.77
CA ASN A 79 29.06 8.00 11.95
C ASN A 79 30.13 9.01 11.51
N VAL A 80 29.74 10.20 11.03
CA VAL A 80 30.69 11.24 10.62
C VAL A 80 31.20 11.98 11.86
N PRO A 81 32.52 12.00 12.13
CA PRO A 81 33.08 12.73 13.26
C PRO A 81 32.93 14.24 13.05
N SER A 82 32.56 14.95 14.11
CA SER A 82 32.43 16.41 14.13
C SER A 82 33.78 17.14 14.11
N GLY A 83 34.89 16.40 14.32
CA GLY A 83 36.24 16.93 14.42
C GLY A 83 36.62 17.37 15.83
N ILE A 84 35.65 17.40 16.76
CA ILE A 84 35.87 17.75 18.16
C ILE A 84 35.88 16.48 18.99
N LYS A 85 37.08 16.05 19.42
CA LYS A 85 37.34 14.75 20.08
C LYS A 85 36.42 14.45 21.27
N TRP A 86 36.06 15.46 22.07
CA TRP A 86 35.20 15.24 23.25
C TRP A 86 33.72 15.08 22.86
N ILE A 87 33.24 15.80 21.86
CA ILE A 87 31.87 15.67 21.33
C ILE A 87 31.72 14.31 20.64
N ASP A 88 32.72 13.91 19.85
CA ASP A 88 32.73 12.61 19.18
C ASP A 88 32.80 11.46 20.20
N GLY A 89 33.53 11.64 21.30
CA GLY A 89 33.55 10.71 22.43
C GLY A 89 32.18 10.58 23.10
N PHE A 90 31.55 11.72 23.41
CA PHE A 90 30.21 11.74 24.02
C PHE A 90 29.15 11.13 23.09
N SER A 91 29.17 11.46 21.81
CA SER A 91 28.27 10.91 20.78
C SER A 91 28.37 9.38 20.70
N LYS A 92 29.59 8.84 20.74
CA LYS A 92 29.80 7.38 20.75
C LYS A 92 29.29 6.70 22.03
N LEU A 93 29.32 7.42 23.17
CA LEU A 93 28.80 6.92 24.44
C LEU A 93 27.27 6.93 24.53
N MET A 94 26.58 7.75 23.72
CA MET A 94 25.12 7.82 23.77
C MET A 94 24.43 6.47 23.51
N ARG A 95 24.94 5.67 22.57
CA ARG A 95 24.39 4.33 22.31
C ARG A 95 24.52 3.43 23.55
N PRO A 96 25.72 3.22 24.16
CA PRO A 96 25.86 2.53 25.44
C PRO A 96 25.00 3.08 26.57
N ILE A 97 24.93 4.42 26.74
CA ILE A 97 24.18 5.05 27.83
C ILE A 97 22.68 4.72 27.70
N ILE A 98 22.11 4.87 26.51
CA ILE A 98 20.70 4.57 26.25
C ILE A 98 20.44 3.08 26.49
N THR A 99 21.31 2.18 26.02
CA THR A 99 21.17 0.74 26.25
C THR A 99 21.22 0.38 27.73
N LEU A 100 22.18 0.94 28.48
CA LEU A 100 22.28 0.71 29.92
C LEU A 100 21.03 1.23 30.64
N GLN A 101 20.63 2.46 30.38
CA GLN A 101 19.44 3.08 30.97
C GLN A 101 18.18 2.26 30.67
N TRP A 102 17.85 2.06 29.40
CA TRP A 102 16.55 1.51 29.00
C TRP A 102 16.50 -0.01 29.08
N VAL A 103 17.49 -0.69 28.53
CA VAL A 103 17.45 -2.15 28.36
C VAL A 103 17.92 -2.86 29.61
N VAL A 104 18.99 -2.38 30.26
CA VAL A 104 19.60 -3.06 31.41
C VAL A 104 18.92 -2.68 32.72
N PHE A 105 18.62 -1.39 32.94
CA PHE A 105 18.07 -0.94 34.21
C PHE A 105 16.55 -0.76 34.18
N LEU A 106 16.03 0.08 33.30
CA LEU A 106 14.62 0.48 33.33
C LEU A 106 13.69 -0.70 33.02
N TYR A 107 13.96 -1.46 31.95
CA TYR A 107 13.08 -2.54 31.51
C TYR A 107 12.91 -3.64 32.56
N PRO A 108 13.99 -4.24 33.13
CA PRO A 108 13.83 -5.22 34.22
C PRO A 108 13.20 -4.60 35.47
N ALA A 109 13.50 -3.34 35.78
CA ALA A 109 12.91 -2.67 36.93
C ALA A 109 11.38 -2.54 36.80
N VAL A 110 10.88 -2.17 35.61
CA VAL A 110 9.44 -2.08 35.35
C VAL A 110 8.77 -3.45 35.43
N ILE A 111 9.40 -4.49 34.88
CA ILE A 111 8.91 -5.88 34.97
C ILE A 111 8.80 -6.33 36.43
N VAL A 112 9.86 -6.12 37.23
CA VAL A 112 9.87 -6.46 38.65
C VAL A 112 8.84 -5.64 39.42
N ALA A 113 8.73 -4.33 39.17
CA ALA A 113 7.74 -3.48 39.82
C ALA A 113 6.31 -3.94 39.50
N SER A 114 6.03 -4.28 38.24
CA SER A 114 4.73 -4.79 37.80
C SER A 114 4.38 -6.11 38.47
N PHE A 115 5.36 -7.00 38.61
CA PHE A 115 5.21 -8.26 39.35
C PHE A 115 4.91 -8.02 40.84
N VAL A 116 5.65 -7.13 41.50
CA VAL A 116 5.44 -6.77 42.91
C VAL A 116 4.04 -6.21 43.12
N VAL A 117 3.57 -5.31 42.24
CA VAL A 117 2.22 -4.74 42.31
C VAL A 117 1.14 -5.82 42.20
N LEU A 118 1.28 -6.79 41.28
CA LEU A 118 0.30 -7.87 41.12
C LEU A 118 0.22 -8.77 42.35
N VAL A 119 1.37 -9.11 42.94
CA VAL A 119 1.44 -9.92 44.17
C VAL A 119 0.83 -9.16 45.36
N GLN A 120 1.11 -7.86 45.49
CA GLN A 120 0.51 -7.02 46.54
C GLN A 120 -1.00 -6.89 46.39
N ASN A 121 -1.53 -6.92 45.17
CA ASN A 121 -2.96 -6.92 44.88
C ASN A 121 -3.63 -8.30 45.06
N GLY A 122 -2.93 -9.30 45.60
CA GLY A 122 -3.49 -10.61 45.93
C GLY A 122 -3.46 -11.63 44.79
N THR A 123 -2.77 -11.34 43.68
CA THR A 123 -2.59 -12.31 42.59
C THR A 123 -1.61 -13.40 43.04
N PRO A 124 -1.97 -14.69 42.93
CA PRO A 124 -1.02 -15.77 43.21
C PRO A 124 0.22 -15.67 42.32
N ILE A 125 1.41 -15.91 42.88
CA ILE A 125 2.70 -15.78 42.19
C ILE A 125 2.73 -16.52 40.84
N LEU A 126 2.18 -17.74 40.81
CA LEU A 126 2.14 -18.58 39.60
C LEU A 126 1.25 -17.99 38.49
N GLN A 127 0.30 -17.14 38.84
CA GLN A 127 -0.55 -16.42 37.88
C GLN A 127 0.05 -15.06 37.50
N ALA A 128 0.74 -14.40 38.43
CA ALA A 128 1.39 -13.10 38.17
C ALA A 128 2.55 -13.20 37.16
N LEU A 129 3.32 -14.29 37.17
CA LEU A 129 4.44 -14.50 36.23
C LEU A 129 4.03 -14.44 34.75
N PRO A 130 3.03 -15.23 34.26
CA PRO A 130 2.61 -15.17 32.86
C PRO A 130 1.87 -13.86 32.50
N ILE A 131 1.36 -13.12 33.49
CA ILE A 131 0.74 -11.80 33.27
C ILE A 131 1.83 -10.75 32.98
N VAL A 132 2.92 -10.76 33.76
CA VAL A 132 4.03 -9.82 33.58
C VAL A 132 4.90 -10.19 32.38
N PHE A 133 5.09 -11.48 32.12
CA PHE A 133 5.77 -11.99 30.94
C PHE A 133 4.75 -12.36 29.86
N GLY A 134 4.03 -11.34 29.41
CA GLY A 134 2.89 -11.45 28.53
C GLY A 134 3.28 -11.54 27.05
N GLU A 135 2.31 -11.22 26.20
CA GLU A 135 2.50 -11.15 24.75
C GLU A 135 3.57 -10.12 24.32
N PRO A 136 3.63 -8.90 24.89
CA PRO A 136 4.64 -7.91 24.51
C PRO A 136 6.08 -8.38 24.76
N GLU A 137 6.32 -9.02 25.91
CA GLU A 137 7.65 -9.52 26.29
C GLU A 137 8.07 -10.68 25.39
N LYS A 138 7.13 -11.57 25.04
CA LYS A 138 7.38 -12.68 24.10
C LYS A 138 7.65 -12.16 22.69
N ALA A 139 6.92 -11.14 22.25
CA ALA A 139 7.16 -10.49 20.97
C ALA A 139 8.55 -9.83 20.94
N LEU A 140 8.97 -9.18 22.03
CA LEU A 140 10.31 -8.62 22.16
C LEU A 140 11.39 -9.71 22.06
N VAL A 141 11.23 -10.84 22.77
CA VAL A 141 12.15 -11.98 22.68
C VAL A 141 12.18 -12.55 21.25
N SER A 142 11.02 -12.71 20.61
CA SER A 142 10.94 -13.15 19.22
C SER A 142 11.70 -12.20 18.27
N GLY A 143 11.56 -10.89 18.46
CA GLY A 143 12.31 -9.87 17.72
C GLY A 143 13.82 -10.00 17.91
N ILE A 144 14.28 -10.19 19.14
CA ILE A 144 15.71 -10.39 19.45
C ILE A 144 16.24 -11.67 18.78
N LEU A 145 15.48 -12.76 18.82
CA LEU A 145 15.84 -14.02 18.17
C LEU A 145 15.93 -13.85 16.65
N ASN A 146 14.95 -13.17 16.04
CA ASN A 146 14.97 -12.88 14.60
C ASN A 146 16.21 -12.05 14.21
N PHE A 147 16.56 -11.03 15.00
CA PHE A 147 17.75 -10.24 14.74
C PHE A 147 19.05 -11.07 14.85
N TRP A 148 19.25 -11.80 15.95
CA TRP A 148 20.50 -12.52 16.22
C TRP A 148 20.70 -13.80 15.43
N PHE A 149 19.61 -14.52 15.11
CA PHE A 149 19.70 -15.81 14.43
C PHE A 149 19.36 -15.69 12.94
N LEU A 150 18.35 -14.92 12.58
CA LEU A 150 17.86 -14.79 11.19
C LEU A 150 18.67 -13.75 10.41
N GLY A 151 19.04 -12.63 11.03
CA GLY A 151 19.92 -11.61 10.42
C GLY A 151 21.27 -12.18 9.97
N ARG A 152 21.86 -13.08 10.77
CA ARG A 152 23.12 -13.76 10.43
C ARG A 152 23.04 -14.68 9.22
N VAL A 153 21.85 -15.16 8.85
CA VAL A 153 21.66 -15.97 7.63
C VAL A 153 21.81 -15.06 6.41
N PHE A 154 21.25 -13.84 6.47
CA PHE A 154 21.36 -12.88 5.37
C PHE A 154 22.77 -12.30 5.20
N ASP A 155 23.51 -12.11 6.30
CA ASP A 155 24.91 -11.66 6.23
C ASP A 155 25.83 -12.63 5.47
N ARG A 156 25.46 -13.92 5.37
CA ARG A 156 26.21 -14.95 4.63
C ARG A 156 25.87 -15.01 3.13
N VAL A 157 24.82 -14.32 2.68
CA VAL A 157 24.36 -14.33 1.28
C VAL A 157 24.83 -13.08 0.53
N LYS A 158 25.60 -12.20 1.18
CA LYS A 158 26.41 -11.18 0.51
C LYS A 158 27.65 -11.79 -0.13
#